data_AF-A0A7W1DMZ7-F1
#
_entry.id   AF-A0A7W1DMZ7-F1
#
_cell.length_a   1.000
_cell.length_b   1.000
_cell.length_c   1.000
_cell.angle_alpha   90.00
_cell.angle_beta   90.00
_cell.angle_gamma   90.00
#
_symmetry.space_group_name_H-M   'P 1'
#
loop_
_entity.id
_entity.type
_entity.pdbx_description
1 polymer ?
#
loop_
_entity_poly.entity_id
_entity_poly.type
_entity_poly.pdbx_seq_one_letter_code
_entity_poly.pdbx_strand_id
1 'polypeptide(L)'
;MPGGYIYTTEVLEELARHGLAPRADTPPQQLRNAVRDLYKHEIKRLKARLLAREFPKGEYAGRVVALRRRYPLLSIPMELWIERQRSGV
;
A
#
# COMPACT_ATOMS: atom_id res chain seq x y z
N MET A 1 -0.41 -27.65 7.09
CA MET A 1 -1.02 -26.32 7.21
C MET A 1 -1.25 -25.81 5.80
N PRO A 2 -2.47 -25.43 5.41
CA PRO A 2 -2.72 -23.99 5.44
C PRO A 2 -4.17 -23.63 5.75
N GLY A 3 -4.38 -22.85 6.81
CA GLY A 3 -5.49 -21.90 6.79
C GLY A 3 -5.09 -20.80 5.80
N GLY A 4 -5.79 -20.70 4.66
CA GLY A 4 -5.58 -19.60 3.73
C GLY A 4 -5.85 -18.26 4.42
N TYR A 5 -5.18 -17.20 3.98
CA TYR A 5 -5.47 -15.84 4.39
C TYR A 5 -6.73 -15.35 3.68
N ILE A 6 -7.73 -14.93 4.46
CA ILE A 6 -8.94 -14.27 3.96
C ILE A 6 -8.71 -12.78 4.09
N TYR A 7 -8.43 -12.11 2.98
CA TYR A 7 -8.24 -10.65 2.96
C TYR A 7 -9.58 -9.94 3.01
N THR A 8 -9.65 -8.80 3.69
CA THR A 8 -10.87 -7.96 3.65
C THR A 8 -11.06 -7.37 2.25
N THR A 9 -12.31 -7.10 1.89
CA THR A 9 -12.66 -6.54 0.59
C THR A 9 -11.95 -5.21 0.34
N GLU A 10 -11.84 -4.34 1.35
CA GLU A 10 -11.17 -3.04 1.22
C GLU A 10 -9.68 -3.21 0.90
N VAL A 11 -9.01 -4.20 1.49
CA VAL A 11 -7.61 -4.47 1.19
C VAL A 11 -7.45 -5.04 -0.22
N LEU A 12 -8.33 -5.92 -0.66
CA LEU A 12 -8.33 -6.46 -2.02
C LEU A 12 -8.52 -5.37 -3.07
N GLU A 13 -9.47 -4.45 -2.83
CA GLU A 13 -9.73 -3.32 -3.73
C GLU A 13 -8.51 -2.38 -3.82
N GLU A 14 -7.93 -1.99 -2.67
CA GLU A 14 -6.76 -1.11 -2.67
C GLU A 14 -5.53 -1.78 -3.31
N LEU A 15 -5.32 -3.08 -3.07
CA LEU A 15 -4.26 -3.84 -3.75
C LEU A 15 -4.50 -3.86 -5.26
N ALA A 16 -5.74 -4.09 -5.71
CA ALA A 16 -6.10 -4.10 -7.12
C ALA A 16 -5.89 -2.73 -7.79
N ARG A 17 -6.15 -1.61 -7.09
CA ARG A 17 -5.81 -0.25 -7.58
C ARG A 17 -4.32 -0.07 -7.86
N HIS A 18 -3.47 -0.83 -7.18
CA HIS A 18 -2.03 -0.85 -7.39
C HIS A 18 -1.55 -1.99 -8.30
N GLY A 19 -2.48 -2.75 -8.91
CA GLY A 19 -2.19 -3.88 -9.79
C GLY A 19 -1.73 -5.15 -9.07
N LEU A 20 -1.99 -5.26 -7.77
CA LEU A 20 -1.66 -6.42 -6.96
C LEU A 20 -2.90 -7.30 -6.77
N ALA A 21 -2.78 -8.59 -7.09
CA ALA A 21 -3.83 -9.58 -6.86
C ALA A 21 -3.29 -10.67 -5.90
N PRO A 22 -3.56 -10.57 -4.59
CA PRO A 22 -3.09 -11.55 -3.64
C PRO A 22 -3.85 -12.87 -3.78
N ARG A 23 -3.16 -13.99 -3.56
CA ARG A 23 -3.79 -15.30 -3.41
C ARG A 23 -3.98 -15.63 -1.92
N ALA A 24 -4.84 -16.58 -1.61
CA ALA A 24 -5.11 -17.04 -0.25
C ALA A 24 -3.87 -17.67 0.44
N ASP A 25 -2.83 -18.04 -0.31
CA ASP A 25 -1.55 -18.53 0.20
C ASP A 25 -0.50 -17.41 0.36
N THR A 26 -0.78 -16.21 -0.16
CA THR A 26 0.15 -15.10 -0.12
C THR A 26 0.12 -14.47 1.26
N PRO A 27 1.25 -14.39 1.99
CA PRO A 27 1.26 -13.79 3.32
C PRO A 27 1.13 -12.26 3.25
N PRO A 28 0.42 -11.63 4.20
CA PRO A 28 0.19 -10.19 4.22
C PRO A 28 1.50 -9.38 4.30
N GLN A 29 2.54 -9.96 4.92
CA GLN A 29 3.86 -9.34 5.02
C GLN A 29 4.49 -9.13 3.65
N GLN A 30 4.34 -10.09 2.74
CA GLN A 30 4.87 -10.02 1.39
C GLN A 30 4.16 -8.93 0.60
N LEU A 31 2.84 -8.83 0.72
CA LEU A 31 2.05 -7.78 0.08
C LEU A 31 2.42 -6.40 0.61
N ARG A 32 2.55 -6.23 1.94
CA ARG A 32 2.99 -4.96 2.52
C ARG A 32 4.36 -4.55 2.04
N ASN A 33 5.30 -5.49 1.91
CA ASN A 33 6.61 -5.21 1.36
C ASN A 33 6.52 -4.74 -0.11
N ALA A 34 5.71 -5.40 -0.93
CA ALA A 34 5.46 -5.00 -2.31
C ALA A 34 4.88 -3.58 -2.41
N VAL A 35 3.83 -3.28 -1.63
CA VAL A 35 3.22 -1.93 -1.57
C VAL A 35 4.24 -0.89 -1.10
N ARG A 36 5.06 -1.22 -0.10
CA ARG A 36 6.11 -0.33 0.40
C ARG A 36 7.15 -0.02 -0.66
N ASP A 37 7.53 -1.01 -1.44
CA ASP A 37 8.55 -0.85 -2.48
C ASP A 37 8.00 -0.06 -3.68
N LEU A 38 6.72 -0.23 -4.04
CA LEU A 38 6.00 0.65 -4.96
C LEU A 38 6.01 2.11 -4.48
N TYR A 39 5.65 2.34 -3.22
CA TYR A 39 5.66 3.68 -2.64
C TYR A 39 7.07 4.31 -2.66
N LYS A 40 8.12 3.55 -2.34
CA LYS A 40 9.51 4.01 -2.44
C LYS A 40 9.89 4.37 -3.87
N HIS A 41 9.45 3.59 -4.86
CA HIS A 41 9.69 3.88 -6.27
C HIS A 41 9.05 5.22 -6.65
N GLU A 42 7.79 5.45 -6.26
CA GLU A 42 7.09 6.72 -6.52
C GLU A 42 7.76 7.92 -5.86
N ILE A 43 8.24 7.78 -4.62
CA ILE A 43 9.00 8.84 -3.93
C ILE A 43 10.30 9.15 -4.68
N LYS A 44 11.04 8.12 -5.12
CA LYS A 44 12.26 8.31 -5.93
C LYS A 44 11.95 9.05 -7.23
N ARG A 45 10.87 8.66 -7.91
CA ARG A 45 10.41 9.33 -9.13
C ARG A 45 10.03 10.79 -8.86
N LEU A 46 9.30 11.07 -7.79
CA LEU A 46 8.95 12.44 -7.40
C LEU A 46 10.19 13.28 -7.08
N LYS A 47 11.17 12.70 -6.40
CA LYS A 47 12.46 13.36 -6.13
C LYS A 47 13.24 13.62 -7.42
N ALA A 48 13.25 12.68 -8.37
CA ALA A 48 13.89 12.88 -9.67
C ALA A 48 13.26 14.05 -10.43
N ARG A 49 11.93 14.14 -10.44
CA ARG A 49 11.18 15.26 -11.05
C ARG A 49 11.49 16.61 -10.37
N LEU A 50 11.66 16.61 -9.05
CA LEU A 50 12.12 17.80 -8.31
C LEU A 50 13.53 18.22 -8.75
N LEU A 51 14.45 17.25 -8.89
CA LEU A 51 15.83 17.53 -9.33
C LEU A 51 15.86 18.01 -10.79
N ALA A 52 14.94 17.52 -11.63
CA ALA A 52 14.71 18.01 -12.98
C ALA A 52 14.00 19.38 -13.02
N ARG A 53 13.69 19.98 -11.87
CA ARG A 53 13.01 21.28 -11.72
C ARG A 53 11.62 21.34 -12.38
N GLU A 54 10.94 20.19 -12.52
CA GLU A 54 9.56 20.14 -13.06
C GLU A 54 8.55 20.88 -12.18
N PHE A 55 8.87 21.12 -10.91
CA PHE A 55 8.04 21.89 -9.98
C PHE A 55 8.90 22.56 -8.89
N PRO A 56 8.39 23.62 -8.25
CA PRO A 56 9.07 24.29 -7.15
C PRO A 56 9.32 23.38 -5.94
N LYS A 57 10.49 23.53 -5.29
CA LYS A 57 10.84 22.74 -4.08
C LYS A 57 9.82 22.86 -2.94
N GLY A 58 9.17 24.03 -2.80
CA GLY A 58 8.12 24.25 -1.81
C GLY A 58 6.91 23.32 -1.98
N GLU A 59 6.63 22.85 -3.20
CA GLU A 59 5.52 21.92 -3.47
C GLU A 59 5.88 20.46 -3.14
N TYR A 60 7.15 20.13 -2.92
CA TYR A 60 7.58 18.75 -2.73
C TYR A 60 6.87 18.08 -1.55
N ALA A 61 6.78 18.76 -0.41
CA ALA A 61 6.11 18.25 0.77
C ALA A 61 4.63 17.96 0.50
N GLY A 62 3.92 18.90 -0.13
CA GLY A 62 2.50 18.73 -0.50
C GLY A 62 2.29 17.55 -1.46
N ARG A 63 3.19 17.38 -2.45
CA ARG A 63 3.14 16.25 -3.39
C ARG A 63 3.43 14.91 -2.73
N VAL A 64 4.36 14.85 -1.78
CA VAL A 64 4.62 13.65 -0.97
C VAL A 64 3.38 13.29 -0.12
N VAL A 65 2.72 14.28 0.49
CA VAL A 65 1.48 14.06 1.26
C VAL A 65 0.37 13.53 0.35
N ALA A 66 0.18 14.15 -0.82
CA ALA A 66 -0.79 13.69 -1.82
C ALA A 66 -0.51 12.27 -2.29
N LEU A 67 0.77 11.91 -2.47
CA LEU A 67 1.20 10.55 -2.79
C LEU A 67 0.89 9.58 -1.66
N ARG A 68 1.21 9.93 -0.40
CA ARG A 68 0.94 9.07 0.76
C ARG A 68 -0.55 8.77 0.93
N ARG A 69 -1.44 9.70 0.58
CA ARG A 69 -2.90 9.48 0.59
C ARG A 69 -3.36 8.40 -0.39
N ARG A 70 -2.57 8.09 -1.43
CA ARG A 70 -2.86 7.01 -2.39
C ARG A 70 -2.44 5.64 -1.89
N TYR A 71 -1.74 5.54 -0.75
CA TYR A 71 -1.27 4.28 -0.18
C TYR A 71 -1.81 4.08 1.24
N PRO A 72 -3.14 4.03 1.44
CA PRO A 72 -3.75 3.90 2.77
C PRO A 72 -3.30 2.60 3.46
N LEU A 73 -3.08 1.52 2.70
CA LEU A 73 -2.58 0.23 3.21
C LEU A 73 -1.30 0.37 4.04
N LEU A 74 -0.38 1.27 3.68
CA LEU A 74 0.86 1.46 4.46
C LEU A 74 0.63 2.06 5.85
N SER A 75 -0.54 2.67 6.08
CA SER A 75 -0.95 3.23 7.36
C SER A 75 -1.83 2.27 8.17
N ILE A 76 -2.33 1.20 7.56
CA ILE A 76 -3.21 0.21 8.20
C ILE A 76 -2.34 -0.95 8.74
N PRO A 77 -2.45 -1.31 10.03
CA PRO A 77 -1.81 -2.51 10.58
C PRO A 77 -2.19 -3.77 9.80
N MET A 78 -1.22 -4.67 9.56
CA MET A 78 -1.44 -5.89 8.77
C MET A 78 -2.47 -6.83 9.38
N GLU A 79 -2.63 -6.79 10.69
CA GLU A 79 -3.60 -7.57 11.44
C GLU A 79 -5.04 -7.23 11.03
N LEU A 80 -5.27 -6.03 10.51
CA LEU A 80 -6.56 -5.57 9.99
C LEU A 80 -6.74 -5.88 8.50
N TRP A 81 -5.73 -6.41 7.81
CA TRP A 81 -5.83 -6.74 6.39
C TRP A 81 -6.54 -8.07 6.16
N ILE A 82 -6.54 -8.91 7.18
CA ILE A 82 -7.13 -10.25 7.15
C ILE A 82 -8.39 -10.20 7.99
N GLU A 83 -9.45 -10.82 7.49
CA GLU A 83 -10.66 -11.03 8.26
C GLU A 83 -10.35 -11.99 9.41
N ARG A 84 -10.22 -11.42 10.62
CA ARG A 84 -10.29 -12.23 11.83
C ARG A 84 -11.73 -12.67 11.92
N GLN A 85 -12.01 -13.95 11.69
CA GLN A 85 -13.34 -14.54 11.91
C GLN A 85 -13.90 -13.98 13.22
N ARG A 86 -14.83 -13.03 13.13
CA ARG A 86 -15.52 -12.52 14.31
C ARG A 86 -16.36 -13.69 14.80
N SER A 87 -15.87 -14.40 15.82
CA SER A 87 -16.76 -15.18 16.67
C SER A 87 -17.72 -14.18 17.29
N GLY A 88 -18.90 -14.06 16.70
CA GLY A 88 -20.01 -13.31 17.28
C GLY A 88 -20.38 -13.94 18.62
N VAL A 89 -20.59 -13.09 19.61
CA VAL A 89 -21.43 -13.36 20.78
C VAL A 89 -22.61 -12.42 20.67
#